data_AF-A0A932JPW2-F1
#
_entry.id   AF-A0A932JPW2-F1
#
_cell.length_a   1.000
_cell.length_b   1.000
_cell.length_c   1.000
_cell.angle_alpha   90.00
_cell.angle_beta   90.00
_cell.angle_gamma   90.00
#
_symmetry.space_group_name_H-M   'P 1'
#
loop_
_entity.id
_entity.type
_entity.pdbx_description
1 polymer ?
#
loop_
_entity_poly.entity_id
_entity_poly.type
_entity_poly.pdbx_seq_one_letter_code
_entity_poly.pdbx_strand_id
1 'polypeptide(L)'
;MTLEDLAQAIGRAKAVIDNGLCRVGPRLDRGDAQAAGLTGAASRALALSDAIVRLCRRDHPVEALPLLRQLAETAVDARWLAADASRADAASAALRASGWTGLWDDARLSSRAREAGMPEADLAAVLALAADFAAGNRAGAPWSHIFAANARPAPAPEPVLTLAVRLMGHVLAGLEARWPGSFPGAEELCSS
;
A
#
# COMPACT_ATOMS: atom_id res chain seq x y z
N MET A 1 6.78 5.82 17.06
CA MET A 1 5.32 5.78 17.24
C MET A 1 4.94 4.43 17.81
N THR A 2 3.97 4.36 18.72
CA THR A 2 3.47 3.07 19.20
C THR A 2 2.61 2.38 18.14
N LEU A 3 2.34 1.08 18.31
CA LEU A 3 1.43 0.32 17.46
C LEU A 3 0.05 0.99 17.37
N GLU A 4 -0.48 1.49 18.49
CA GLU A 4 -1.78 2.15 18.54
C GLU A 4 -1.77 3.53 17.84
N ASP A 5 -0.69 4.31 17.97
CA ASP A 5 -0.55 5.58 17.23
C ASP A 5 -0.57 5.33 15.72
N LEU A 6 0.11 4.29 15.25
CA LEU A 6 0.19 3.92 13.84
C LEU A 6 -1.16 3.40 13.32
N ALA A 7 -1.84 2.54 14.08
CA ALA A 7 -3.18 2.08 13.74
C ALA A 7 -4.19 3.25 13.69
N GLN A 8 -4.07 4.21 14.60
CA GLN A 8 -4.88 5.42 14.59
C GLN A 8 -4.56 6.31 13.39
N ALA A 9 -3.30 6.44 12.99
CA ALA A 9 -2.90 7.17 11.78
C ALA A 9 -3.52 6.56 10.51
N ILE A 10 -3.51 5.23 10.39
CA ILE A 10 -4.22 4.52 9.31
C ILE A 10 -5.73 4.83 9.39
N GLY A 11 -6.33 4.76 10.58
CA GLY A 11 -7.74 5.10 10.78
C GLY A 11 -8.10 6.52 10.32
N ARG A 12 -7.24 7.51 10.62
CA ARG A 12 -7.41 8.89 10.12
C ARG A 12 -7.30 8.96 8.60
N ALA A 13 -6.30 8.30 8.01
CA ALA A 13 -6.15 8.26 6.55
C ALA A 13 -7.39 7.68 5.86
N LYS A 14 -7.96 6.59 6.40
CA LYS A 14 -9.21 5.98 5.91
C LYS A 14 -10.36 6.98 5.94
N ALA A 15 -10.55 7.68 7.06
CA ALA A 15 -11.59 8.68 7.20
C ALA A 15 -11.43 9.86 6.22
N VAL A 16 -10.18 10.28 5.93
CA VAL A 16 -9.92 11.31 4.92
C VAL A 16 -10.31 10.82 3.53
N ILE A 17 -9.93 9.59 3.15
CA ILE A 17 -10.31 8.98 1.87
C ILE A 17 -11.84 8.92 1.75
N ASP A 18 -12.55 8.37 2.74
CA ASP A 18 -14.00 8.22 2.70
C ASP A 18 -14.71 9.58 2.57
N ASN A 19 -14.31 10.56 3.38
CA ASN A 19 -14.88 11.90 3.34
C ASN A 19 -14.57 12.63 2.02
N GLY A 20 -13.39 12.43 1.45
CA GLY A 20 -13.02 12.98 0.14
C GLY A 20 -13.83 12.35 -0.99
N LEU A 21 -13.98 11.02 -0.97
CA LEU A 21 -14.79 10.26 -1.93
C LEU A 21 -16.28 10.66 -1.88
N CYS A 22 -16.84 10.90 -0.70
CA CYS A 22 -18.19 11.47 -0.57
C CYS A 22 -18.33 12.85 -1.22
N ARG A 23 -17.29 13.70 -1.16
CA ARG A 23 -17.28 15.04 -1.77
C ARG A 23 -17.10 15.02 -3.28
N VAL A 24 -16.32 14.07 -3.82
CA VAL A 24 -16.10 13.97 -5.28
C VAL A 24 -17.17 13.13 -5.97
N GLY A 25 -17.80 12.20 -5.25
CA GLY A 25 -18.79 11.24 -5.76
C GLY A 25 -19.84 11.83 -6.71
N PRO A 26 -20.52 12.94 -6.38
CA PRO A 26 -21.50 13.57 -7.26
C PRO A 26 -20.96 14.08 -8.60
N ARG A 27 -19.64 14.24 -8.72
CA ARG A 27 -18.94 14.76 -9.91
C ARG A 27 -18.24 13.66 -10.72
N LEU A 28 -18.31 12.40 -10.27
CA LEU A 28 -17.65 11.30 -10.96
C LEU A 28 -18.42 10.92 -12.23
N ASP A 29 -17.69 10.86 -13.35
CA ASP A 29 -18.19 10.29 -14.60
C ASP A 29 -17.84 8.80 -14.66
N ARG A 30 -18.80 7.96 -15.04
CA ARG A 30 -18.59 6.51 -15.25
C ARG A 30 -17.68 6.22 -16.45
N GLY A 31 -17.58 7.15 -17.40
CA GLY A 31 -16.67 7.06 -18.54
C GLY A 31 -15.22 7.46 -18.21
N ASP A 32 -14.96 8.07 -17.05
CA ASP A 32 -13.62 8.51 -16.66
C ASP A 32 -12.82 7.31 -16.11
N ALA A 33 -12.02 6.70 -16.99
CA ALA A 33 -11.16 5.57 -16.66
C ALA A 33 -10.11 5.91 -15.60
N GLN A 34 -9.62 7.16 -15.55
CA GLN A 34 -8.64 7.59 -14.55
C GLN A 34 -9.31 7.66 -13.17
N ALA A 35 -10.51 8.25 -13.10
CA ALA A 35 -11.30 8.27 -11.87
C ALA A 35 -11.67 6.85 -11.39
N ALA A 36 -12.05 5.95 -12.30
CA ALA A 36 -12.32 4.56 -11.97
C ALA A 36 -11.07 3.86 -11.40
N GLY A 37 -9.90 4.09 -12.00
CA GLY A 37 -8.63 3.55 -11.49
C GLY A 37 -8.27 4.06 -10.10
N LEU A 38 -8.39 5.38 -9.87
CA LEU A 38 -8.08 6.00 -8.58
C LEU A 38 -9.04 5.61 -7.46
N THR A 39 -10.35 5.55 -7.75
CA THR A 39 -11.33 5.08 -6.77
C THR A 39 -11.17 3.60 -6.45
N GLY A 40 -10.81 2.77 -7.44
CA GLY A 40 -10.43 1.38 -7.24
C GLY A 40 -9.19 1.24 -6.36
N ALA A 41 -8.15 2.05 -6.60
CA ALA A 41 -6.94 2.06 -5.78
C ALA A 41 -7.26 2.47 -4.33
N ALA A 42 -8.08 3.50 -4.12
CA ALA A 42 -8.54 3.91 -2.79
C ALA A 42 -9.25 2.77 -2.06
N SER A 43 -10.24 2.12 -2.69
CA SER A 43 -10.97 1.00 -2.10
C SER A 43 -10.06 -0.16 -1.71
N ARG A 44 -9.11 -0.53 -2.58
CA ARG A 44 -8.12 -1.57 -2.28
C ARG A 44 -7.20 -1.17 -1.13
N ALA A 45 -6.73 0.07 -1.09
CA ALA A 45 -5.87 0.56 -0.02
C ALA A 45 -6.59 0.53 1.35
N LEU A 46 -7.87 0.90 1.41
CA LEU A 46 -8.69 0.80 2.62
C LEU A 46 -8.78 -0.65 3.12
N ALA A 47 -9.04 -1.61 2.23
CA ALA A 47 -9.16 -3.02 2.60
C ALA A 47 -7.81 -3.63 3.04
N LEU A 48 -6.73 -3.33 2.31
CA LEU A 48 -5.39 -3.84 2.61
C LEU A 48 -4.86 -3.29 3.93
N SER A 49 -4.99 -1.97 4.16
CA SER A 49 -4.53 -1.34 5.39
C SER A 49 -5.29 -1.85 6.62
N ASP A 50 -6.61 -2.10 6.52
CA ASP A 50 -7.39 -2.70 7.60
C ASP A 50 -6.91 -4.12 7.95
N ALA A 51 -6.64 -4.94 6.93
CA ALA A 51 -6.12 -6.28 7.12
C ALA A 51 -4.72 -6.29 7.75
N ILE A 52 -3.82 -5.40 7.30
CA ILE A 52 -2.48 -5.23 7.89
C ILE A 52 -2.60 -4.87 9.38
N VAL A 53 -3.43 -3.89 9.74
CA VAL A 53 -3.65 -3.51 11.15
C VAL A 53 -4.15 -4.69 11.98
N ARG A 54 -5.12 -5.45 11.47
CA ARG A 54 -5.68 -6.62 12.18
C ARG A 54 -4.66 -7.74 12.39
N LEU A 55 -3.76 -7.96 11.44
CA LEU A 55 -2.70 -8.96 11.55
C LEU A 55 -1.63 -8.51 12.54
N CYS A 56 -1.14 -7.27 12.40
CA CYS A 56 -0.16 -6.70 13.32
C CYS A 56 -0.65 -6.66 14.78
N ARG A 57 -1.92 -6.32 15.03
CA ARG A 57 -2.52 -6.34 16.38
C ARG A 57 -2.64 -7.73 16.99
N ARG A 58 -2.59 -8.78 16.17
CA ARG A 58 -2.65 -10.18 16.61
C ARG A 58 -1.29 -10.85 16.60
N ASP A 59 -0.21 -10.06 16.54
CA ASP A 59 1.17 -10.58 16.50
C ASP A 59 1.45 -11.47 15.28
N HIS A 60 0.84 -11.12 14.14
CA HIS A 60 1.05 -11.76 12.83
C HIS A 60 1.64 -10.79 11.78
N PRO A 61 2.77 -10.10 12.08
CA PRO A 61 3.34 -9.11 11.16
C PRO A 61 3.92 -9.74 9.88
N VAL A 62 4.32 -11.02 9.92
CA VAL A 62 4.82 -11.76 8.75
C VAL A 62 3.70 -11.98 7.73
N GLU A 63 2.52 -12.39 8.19
CA GLU A 63 1.35 -12.62 7.34
C GLU A 63 0.84 -11.34 6.69
N ALA A 64 1.19 -10.17 7.26
CA ALA A 64 0.85 -8.88 6.69
C ALA A 64 1.75 -8.47 5.51
N LEU A 65 2.91 -9.09 5.32
CA LEU A 65 3.92 -8.65 4.34
C LEU A 65 3.44 -8.72 2.88
N PRO A 66 2.72 -9.78 2.43
CA PRO A 66 2.14 -9.80 1.08
C PRO A 66 1.09 -8.68 0.87
N LEU A 67 0.35 -8.34 1.93
CA LEU A 67 -0.64 -7.27 1.89
C LEU A 67 0.02 -5.89 1.87
N LEU A 68 1.11 -5.71 2.63
CA LEU A 68 1.94 -4.51 2.59
C LEU A 68 2.53 -4.31 1.19
N ARG A 69 3.04 -5.38 0.57
CA ARG A 69 3.50 -5.35 -0.82
C ARG A 69 2.39 -4.91 -1.77
N GLN A 70 1.20 -5.51 -1.67
CA GLN A 70 0.08 -5.14 -2.53
C GLN A 70 -0.40 -3.69 -2.30
N LEU A 71 -0.31 -3.20 -1.05
CA LEU A 71 -0.60 -1.81 -0.71
C LEU A 71 0.42 -0.87 -1.38
N ALA A 72 1.69 -1.25 -1.43
CA ALA A 72 2.71 -0.48 -2.13
C ALA A 72 2.45 -0.37 -3.63
N GLU A 73 2.06 -1.48 -4.28
CA GLU A 73 1.65 -1.45 -5.69
C GLU A 73 0.44 -0.54 -5.90
N THR A 74 -0.52 -0.59 -4.99
CA THR A 74 -1.73 0.24 -5.04
C THR A 74 -1.40 1.73 -4.87
N ALA A 75 -0.48 2.07 -3.96
CA ALA A 75 -0.01 3.43 -3.74
C ALA A 75 0.77 3.99 -4.94
N VAL A 76 1.66 3.17 -5.51
CA VAL A 76 2.38 3.52 -6.74
C VAL A 76 1.41 3.73 -7.90
N ASP A 77 0.46 2.81 -8.10
CA ASP A 77 -0.53 2.92 -9.17
C ASP A 77 -1.41 4.16 -8.99
N ALA A 78 -1.82 4.50 -7.77
CA ALA A 78 -2.57 5.72 -7.49
C ALA A 78 -1.80 6.99 -7.93
N ARG A 79 -0.52 7.10 -7.55
CA ARG A 79 0.31 8.24 -7.95
C ARG A 79 0.62 8.24 -9.45
N TRP A 80 0.91 7.07 -10.01
CA TRP A 80 1.25 6.89 -11.42
C TRP A 80 0.08 7.24 -12.33
N LEU A 81 -1.14 6.84 -11.96
CA LEU A 81 -2.38 7.20 -12.66
C LEU A 81 -2.74 8.67 -12.49
N ALA A 82 -2.59 9.23 -11.28
CA ALA A 82 -2.90 10.64 -11.04
C ALA A 82 -2.02 11.58 -11.87
N ALA A 83 -0.76 11.20 -12.13
CA ALA A 83 0.18 12.01 -12.89
C ALA A 83 -0.18 12.14 -14.38
N ASP A 84 -0.86 11.16 -14.98
CA ASP A 84 -1.16 11.15 -16.41
C ASP A 84 -2.37 10.24 -16.73
N ALA A 85 -3.45 10.87 -17.18
CA ALA A 85 -4.72 10.19 -17.48
C ALA A 85 -4.61 9.19 -18.65
N SER A 86 -3.66 9.36 -19.57
CA SER A 86 -3.48 8.43 -20.70
C SER A 86 -3.08 7.02 -20.27
N ARG A 87 -2.62 6.86 -19.02
CA ARG A 87 -2.22 5.59 -18.41
C ARG A 87 -3.41 4.74 -17.95
N ALA A 88 -4.62 5.32 -17.87
CA ALA A 88 -5.79 4.66 -17.31
C ALA A 88 -6.18 3.37 -18.04
N ASP A 89 -6.12 3.37 -19.37
CA ASP A 89 -6.42 2.18 -20.17
C ASP A 89 -5.38 1.08 -19.96
N ALA A 90 -4.10 1.44 -19.91
CA ALA A 90 -3.01 0.51 -19.65
C ALA A 90 -3.12 -0.11 -18.25
N ALA A 91 -3.45 0.69 -17.22
CA ALA A 91 -3.69 0.19 -15.87
C ALA A 91 -4.89 -0.76 -15.82
N SER A 92 -6.00 -0.40 -16.46
CA SER A 92 -7.21 -1.21 -16.52
C SER A 92 -7.00 -2.52 -17.28
N ALA A 93 -6.18 -2.51 -18.34
CA ALA A 93 -5.78 -3.71 -19.06
C ALA A 93 -4.90 -4.62 -18.20
N ALA A 94 -3.93 -4.06 -17.47
CA ALA A 94 -3.06 -4.82 -16.57
C ALA A 94 -3.86 -5.52 -15.45
N LEU A 95 -4.85 -4.84 -14.86
CA LEU A 95 -5.75 -5.42 -13.85
C LEU A 95 -6.63 -6.55 -14.41
N ARG A 96 -7.02 -6.49 -15.69
CA ARG A 96 -7.80 -7.56 -16.33
C ARG A 96 -6.93 -8.76 -16.73
N ALA A 97 -5.69 -8.50 -17.10
CA ALA A 97 -4.72 -9.53 -17.50
C ALA A 97 -3.99 -10.19 -16.33
N SER A 98 -4.12 -9.65 -15.10
CA SER A 98 -3.40 -10.16 -13.95
C SER A 98 -3.84 -11.58 -13.59
N GLY A 99 -2.92 -12.53 -13.73
CA GLY A 99 -3.00 -13.88 -13.15
C GLY A 99 -2.00 -14.02 -11.99
N TRP A 100 -2.13 -15.10 -11.22
CA TRP A 100 -1.29 -15.35 -10.04
C TRP A 100 0.22 -15.27 -10.34
N THR A 101 0.64 -15.76 -11.50
CA THR A 101 2.05 -15.77 -11.94
C THR A 101 2.59 -14.41 -12.36
N GLY A 102 1.73 -13.41 -12.55
CA GLY A 102 2.12 -12.03 -12.92
C GLY A 102 2.00 -11.02 -11.78
N LEU A 103 1.67 -11.49 -10.57
CA LEU A 103 1.69 -10.70 -9.36
C LEU A 103 3.14 -10.40 -8.94
N TRP A 104 3.35 -9.23 -8.33
CA TRP A 104 4.64 -8.84 -7.75
C TRP A 104 5.82 -8.79 -8.72
N ASP A 105 5.61 -8.20 -9.90
CA ASP A 105 6.70 -7.82 -10.81
C ASP A 105 7.45 -6.60 -10.24
N ASP A 106 8.64 -6.85 -9.67
CA ASP A 106 9.48 -5.83 -9.07
C ASP A 106 9.98 -4.78 -10.07
N ALA A 107 10.26 -5.18 -11.32
CA ALA A 107 10.72 -4.25 -12.35
C ALA A 107 9.60 -3.28 -12.73
N ARG A 108 8.37 -3.79 -12.90
CA ARG A 108 7.18 -2.97 -13.14
C ARG A 108 6.93 -2.00 -11.99
N LEU A 109 6.96 -2.49 -10.75
CA LEU A 109 6.72 -1.64 -9.59
C LEU A 109 7.77 -0.53 -9.48
N SER A 110 9.05 -0.88 -9.65
CA SER A 110 10.17 0.07 -9.53
C SER A 110 10.16 1.11 -10.65
N SER A 111 9.78 0.74 -11.88
CA SER A 111 9.60 1.70 -12.98
C SER A 111 8.49 2.69 -12.68
N ARG A 112 7.30 2.19 -12.32
CA ARG A 112 6.15 3.05 -12.02
C ARG A 112 6.40 3.93 -10.82
N ALA A 113 7.07 3.44 -9.78
CA ALA A 113 7.41 4.23 -8.60
C ALA A 113 8.31 5.43 -8.93
N ARG A 114 9.32 5.23 -9.79
CA ARG A 114 10.17 6.33 -10.29
C ARG A 114 9.37 7.32 -11.12
N GLU A 115 8.56 6.85 -12.07
CA GLU A 115 7.69 7.70 -12.89
C GLU A 115 6.65 8.47 -12.06
N ALA A 116 6.24 7.91 -10.92
CA ALA A 116 5.30 8.53 -9.99
C ALA A 116 5.98 9.47 -8.98
N GLY A 117 7.32 9.53 -8.93
CA GLY A 117 8.07 10.32 -7.95
C GLY A 117 7.90 9.84 -6.51
N MET A 118 7.79 8.52 -6.30
CA MET A 118 7.73 7.93 -4.97
C MET A 118 9.16 7.75 -4.40
N PRO A 119 9.39 7.99 -3.09
CA PRO A 119 10.70 7.78 -2.49
C PRO A 119 11.19 6.33 -2.64
N GLU A 120 12.41 6.17 -3.15
CA GLU A 120 13.03 4.86 -3.34
C GLU A 120 13.20 4.09 -2.02
N ALA A 121 13.44 4.82 -0.92
CA ALA A 121 13.64 4.25 0.40
C ALA A 121 12.41 3.46 0.91
N ASP A 122 11.20 4.00 0.74
CA ASP A 122 9.97 3.33 1.19
C ASP A 122 9.71 2.05 0.37
N LEU A 123 9.97 2.11 -0.95
CA LEU A 123 9.84 0.94 -1.81
C LEU A 123 10.86 -0.15 -1.48
N ALA A 124 12.13 0.25 -1.27
CA ALA A 124 13.19 -0.67 -0.88
C ALA A 124 12.90 -1.35 0.48
N ALA A 125 12.34 -0.60 1.44
CA ALA A 125 11.94 -1.15 2.73
C ALA A 125 10.79 -2.17 2.61
N VAL A 126 9.77 -1.87 1.80
CA VAL A 126 8.69 -2.83 1.51
C VAL A 126 9.22 -4.08 0.82
N LEU A 127 10.10 -3.94 -0.17
CA LEU A 127 10.73 -5.06 -0.88
C LEU A 127 11.53 -5.96 0.06
N ALA A 128 12.37 -5.37 0.91
CA ALA A 128 13.15 -6.10 1.90
C ALA A 128 12.25 -6.89 2.87
N LEU A 129 11.20 -6.24 3.38
CA LEU A 129 10.22 -6.88 4.25
C LEU A 129 9.42 -7.97 3.53
N ALA A 130 8.99 -7.76 2.29
CA ALA A 130 8.24 -8.76 1.53
C ALA A 130 9.08 -10.03 1.26
N ALA A 131 10.38 -9.89 1.01
CA ALA A 131 11.29 -11.02 0.86
C ALA A 131 11.35 -11.89 2.14
N ASP A 132 11.15 -11.28 3.31
CA ASP A 132 11.14 -11.99 4.58
C ASP A 132 9.93 -12.90 4.76
N PHE A 133 8.84 -12.71 4.02
CA PHE A 133 7.67 -13.59 4.05
C PHE A 133 8.04 -15.05 3.75
N ALA A 134 8.91 -15.29 2.77
CA ALA A 134 9.35 -16.64 2.40
C ALA A 134 10.19 -17.33 3.49
N ALA A 135 10.86 -16.54 4.34
CA ALA A 135 11.62 -17.02 5.49
C ALA A 135 10.81 -16.99 6.80
N GLY A 136 9.66 -16.32 6.79
CA GLY A 136 8.83 -16.06 7.95
C GLY A 136 8.30 -17.32 8.63
N ASN A 137 7.97 -17.19 9.92
CA ASN A 137 7.42 -18.24 10.78
C ASN A 137 8.28 -19.49 11.02
N ARG A 138 9.44 -19.60 10.36
CA ARG A 138 10.38 -20.70 10.59
C ARG A 138 10.91 -20.71 12.02
N ALA A 139 11.04 -19.54 12.65
CA ALA A 139 11.52 -19.41 14.03
C ALA A 139 10.55 -19.97 15.07
N GLY A 140 9.24 -19.97 14.77
CA GLY A 140 8.21 -20.51 15.66
C GLY A 140 8.14 -22.04 15.68
N ALA A 141 8.84 -22.72 14.77
CA ALA A 141 8.89 -24.17 14.75
C ALA A 141 9.79 -24.71 15.88
N PRO A 142 9.43 -25.80 16.59
CA PRO A 142 10.24 -26.33 17.70
C PRO A 142 11.64 -26.82 17.29
N TRP A 143 11.87 -26.98 15.99
CA TRP A 143 13.08 -27.46 15.33
C TRP A 143 13.81 -26.33 14.59
N SER A 144 13.41 -25.07 14.79
CA SER A 144 14.04 -23.90 14.19
C SER A 144 15.52 -23.75 14.55
N HIS A 145 15.90 -24.18 15.76
CA HIS A 145 17.26 -24.14 16.27
C HIS A 145 18.24 -25.06 15.51
N ILE A 146 17.74 -26.02 14.72
CA ILE A 146 18.60 -26.96 13.97
C ILE A 146 19.35 -26.23 12.85
N PHE A 147 18.74 -25.21 12.24
CA PHE A 147 19.36 -24.43 11.17
C PHE A 147 19.30 -22.94 11.50
N ALA A 148 20.45 -22.27 11.57
CA ALA A 148 20.52 -20.85 11.91
C ALA A 148 19.63 -19.96 11.00
N ALA A 149 19.46 -20.34 9.72
CA ALA A 149 18.58 -19.66 8.78
C ALA A 149 17.09 -19.68 9.19
N ASN A 150 16.66 -20.65 9.99
CA ASN A 150 15.30 -20.77 10.49
C ASN A 150 15.08 -19.98 11.79
N ALA A 151 16.15 -19.57 12.48
CA ALA A 151 16.07 -18.81 13.73
C ALA A 151 15.90 -17.29 13.52
N ARG A 152 15.71 -16.84 12.28
CA ARG A 152 15.53 -15.42 11.97
C ARG A 152 14.23 -14.90 12.61
N PRO A 153 14.27 -13.82 13.40
CA PRO A 153 13.09 -13.31 14.07
C PRO A 153 12.10 -12.71 13.06
N ALA A 154 10.81 -12.80 13.37
CA ALA A 154 9.78 -12.05 12.67
C ALA A 154 10.03 -10.53 12.79
N PRO A 155 9.67 -9.73 11.78
CA PRO A 155 9.70 -8.28 11.92
C PRO A 155 8.75 -7.84 13.02
N ALA A 156 9.09 -6.77 13.73
CA ALA A 156 8.16 -6.15 14.66
C ALA A 156 6.95 -5.56 13.90
N PRO A 157 5.76 -5.45 14.52
CA PRO A 157 4.59 -4.85 13.89
C PRO A 157 4.77 -3.37 13.50
N GLU A 158 5.57 -2.61 14.25
CA GLU A 158 5.70 -1.16 14.07
C GLU A 158 6.31 -0.78 12.72
N PRO A 159 7.45 -1.33 12.26
CA PRO A 159 7.95 -1.08 10.90
C PRO A 159 6.95 -1.37 9.79
N VAL A 160 6.18 -2.46 9.92
CA VAL A 160 5.13 -2.83 8.95
C VAL A 160 4.05 -1.77 8.89
N LEU A 161 3.57 -1.31 10.05
CA LEU A 161 2.53 -0.28 10.14
C LEU A 161 3.03 1.11 9.75
N THR A 162 4.29 1.48 10.06
CA THR A 162 4.91 2.73 9.59
C THR A 162 4.90 2.80 8.06
N LEU A 163 5.34 1.73 7.38
CA LEU A 163 5.28 1.71 5.92
C LEU A 163 3.83 1.76 5.41
N ALA A 164 2.91 1.05 6.04
CA ALA A 164 1.49 1.12 5.65
C ALA A 164 0.92 2.54 5.78
N VAL A 165 1.29 3.31 6.81
CA VAL A 165 0.91 4.73 6.97
C VAL A 165 1.43 5.57 5.80
N ARG A 166 2.72 5.44 5.46
CA ARG A 166 3.32 6.18 4.34
C ARG A 166 2.67 5.87 3.00
N LEU A 167 2.42 4.59 2.76
CA LEU A 167 1.75 4.13 1.54
C LEU A 167 0.31 4.66 1.45
N MET A 168 -0.42 4.71 2.58
CA MET A 168 -1.74 5.38 2.63
C MET A 168 -1.63 6.88 2.33
N GLY A 169 -0.56 7.54 2.80
CA GLY A 169 -0.22 8.91 2.41
C GLY A 169 -0.03 9.07 0.90
N HIS A 170 0.68 8.15 0.25
CA HIS A 170 0.87 8.18 -1.20
C HIS A 170 -0.43 7.94 -1.99
N VAL A 171 -1.34 7.09 -1.49
CA VAL A 171 -2.69 6.95 -2.05
C VAL A 171 -3.43 8.29 -1.97
N LEU A 172 -3.44 8.92 -0.79
CA LEU A 172 -4.04 10.25 -0.60
C LEU A 172 -3.44 11.31 -1.51
N ALA A 173 -2.11 11.31 -1.71
CA ALA A 173 -1.44 12.23 -2.62
C ALA A 173 -1.90 12.04 -4.08
N GLY A 174 -2.09 10.79 -4.52
CA GLY A 174 -2.66 10.50 -5.85
C GLY A 174 -4.10 11.00 -5.99
N LEU A 175 -4.92 10.81 -4.96
CA LEU A 175 -6.31 11.29 -4.95
C LEU A 175 -6.39 12.82 -4.94
N GLU A 176 -5.58 13.48 -4.12
CA GLU A 176 -5.50 14.95 -4.02
C GLU A 176 -5.00 15.59 -5.32
N ALA A 177 -4.02 14.97 -5.99
CA ALA A 177 -3.56 15.44 -7.30
C ALA A 177 -4.68 15.43 -8.37
N ARG A 178 -5.58 14.45 -8.33
CA ARG A 178 -6.72 14.38 -9.26
C ARG A 178 -7.86 15.32 -8.86
N TRP A 179 -8.12 15.48 -7.56
CA TRP A 179 -9.22 16.27 -7.02
C TRP A 179 -8.74 17.19 -5.88
N PRO A 180 -8.03 18.29 -6.22
CA PRO A 180 -7.48 19.20 -5.23
C PRO A 180 -8.52 19.75 -4.24
N GLY A 181 -8.12 19.85 -2.97
CA GLY A 181 -8.94 20.28 -1.83
C GLY A 181 -9.90 19.21 -1.28
N SER A 182 -9.91 18.01 -1.85
CA SER A 182 -10.85 16.96 -1.42
C SER A 182 -10.25 16.01 -0.38
N PHE A 183 -8.92 15.90 -0.30
CA PHE A 183 -8.18 14.94 0.52
C PHE A 183 -7.08 15.63 1.35
N PRO A 184 -7.45 16.47 2.34
CA PRO A 184 -6.47 17.24 3.12
C PRO A 184 -5.55 16.34 3.97
N GLY A 185 -4.31 16.78 4.20
CA GLY A 185 -3.34 16.11 5.09
C GLY A 185 -2.53 14.98 4.44
N ALA A 186 -2.54 14.85 3.11
CA ALA A 186 -1.78 13.82 2.39
C ALA A 186 -0.26 13.89 2.65
N GLU A 187 0.31 15.09 2.74
CA GLU A 187 1.77 15.31 2.89
C GLU A 187 2.30 14.88 4.27
N GLU A 188 1.52 15.10 5.33
CA GLU A 188 1.88 14.72 6.71
C GLU A 188 1.99 13.20 6.85
N LEU A 189 1.12 12.44 6.17
CA LEU A 189 1.13 10.98 6.21
C LEU A 189 2.25 10.38 5.37
N CYS A 190 2.67 11.03 4.27
CA CYS A 190 3.80 10.58 3.45
C CYS A 190 5.14 10.67 4.19
N SER A 191 5.24 11.53 5.21
CA SER A 191 6.50 11.83 5.92
C SER A 191 6.60 11.17 7.31
N SER A 192 5.53 10.50 7.76
CA SER A 192 5.45 9.78 9.04
C SER A 192 6.18 8.44 8.98
#